data_AF-S3C0C7-F1
#
_entry.id   AF-S3C0C7-F1
#
_cell.length_a   1.000
_cell.length_b   1.000
_cell.length_c   1.000
_cell.angle_alpha   90.00
_cell.angle_beta   90.00
_cell.angle_gamma   90.00
#
_symmetry.space_group_name_H-M   'P 1'
#
loop_
_entity.id
_entity.type
_entity.pdbx_description
1 polymer ?
#
loop_
_entity_poly.entity_id
_entity_poly.type
_entity_poly.pdbx_seq_one_letter_code
_entity_poly.pdbx_strand_id
1 'polypeptide(L)'
;METAPGPRMNATFVTLARNSDVWEVARSIRQVEDRFNKRYHYDWVFLNDKPFDDEFKKVTSSLISGKTHYGIIPEEHWSFPDHIDLDKAKAVREDMAKKKIIYGDSISYRHMCRFESGFFYRQELMLNYDYYWRVEPSVEYFCDIHYDPFRFMHENNKKYSFVLSLYEYAETIPTLWDSTKKFMREHPEHIVEDNSMKFLSDDGGETYNKCHFWSNFEVGSLNWLRSKAYGDFFETLDQDGGFFYERWGDAPVHSIAAGLLLKKDEVHFFNDIAYYHVPFTHCPTGEETRQELRCHCNPKNNFDWKGYSCTSRYFDLNNLDKPDGWEKQT
;
A
#
# COMPACT_ATOMS: atom_id res chain seq x y z
N MET A 1 -9.61 6.80 -27.80
CA MET A 1 -9.95 5.56 -27.09
C MET A 1 -11.36 5.70 -26.62
N GLU A 2 -12.18 4.71 -26.91
CA GLU A 2 -13.58 4.66 -26.48
C GLU A 2 -13.64 4.34 -24.98
N THR A 3 -14.62 4.88 -24.27
CA THR A 3 -14.90 4.52 -22.88
C THR A 3 -15.16 3.01 -22.80
N ALA A 4 -14.53 2.33 -21.83
CA ALA A 4 -14.69 0.88 -21.67
C ALA A 4 -16.17 0.53 -21.40
N PRO A 5 -16.71 -0.53 -21.99
CA PRO A 5 -18.10 -0.92 -21.76
C PRO A 5 -18.33 -1.47 -20.34
N GLY A 6 -19.59 -1.67 -19.97
CA GLY A 6 -19.99 -2.36 -18.74
C GLY A 6 -20.10 -1.46 -17.50
N PRO A 7 -20.72 -1.97 -16.43
CA PRO A 7 -20.83 -1.26 -15.16
C PRO A 7 -19.47 -1.08 -14.50
N ARG A 8 -19.36 -0.06 -13.64
CA ARG A 8 -18.17 0.19 -12.82
C ARG A 8 -18.38 -0.37 -11.41
N MET A 9 -17.29 -0.77 -10.77
CA MET A 9 -17.28 -1.08 -9.35
C MET A 9 -17.49 0.20 -8.54
N ASN A 10 -17.93 0.06 -7.29
CA ASN A 10 -17.91 1.17 -6.35
C ASN A 10 -16.48 1.39 -5.83
N ALA A 11 -15.69 2.16 -6.57
CA ALA A 11 -14.25 2.29 -6.34
C ALA A 11 -13.72 3.69 -6.64
N THR A 12 -12.58 4.02 -6.04
CA THR A 12 -11.89 5.29 -6.26
C THR A 12 -10.37 5.13 -6.20
N PHE A 13 -9.63 6.04 -6.82
CA PHE A 13 -8.24 6.27 -6.44
C PHE A 13 -8.17 7.09 -5.15
N VAL A 14 -7.15 6.85 -4.34
CA VAL A 14 -6.88 7.65 -3.14
C VAL A 14 -5.44 8.11 -3.13
N THR A 15 -5.24 9.39 -2.82
CA THR A 15 -3.92 10.02 -2.68
C THR A 15 -3.88 10.88 -1.43
N LEU A 16 -2.98 10.54 -0.52
CA LEU A 16 -2.54 11.44 0.54
C LEU A 16 -1.44 12.34 -0.03
N ALA A 17 -1.66 13.66 -0.04
CA ALA A 17 -0.67 14.60 -0.59
C ALA A 17 -0.76 15.96 0.08
N ARG A 18 0.37 16.68 0.10
CA ARG A 18 0.40 18.09 0.50
C ARG A 18 0.23 18.97 -0.73
N ASN A 19 -0.13 20.23 -0.52
CA ASN A 19 -0.20 21.22 -1.61
C ASN A 19 1.12 21.32 -2.40
N SER A 20 2.27 21.20 -1.72
CA SER A 20 3.59 21.23 -2.34
C SER A 20 3.87 20.07 -3.31
N ASP A 21 3.10 18.99 -3.22
CA ASP A 21 3.30 17.78 -4.02
C ASP A 21 2.53 17.83 -5.36
N VAL A 22 1.83 18.94 -5.67
CA VAL A 22 0.93 19.07 -6.85
C VAL A 22 1.57 18.64 -8.17
N TRP A 23 2.84 19.00 -8.41
CA TRP A 23 3.52 18.69 -9.66
C TRP A 23 3.97 17.22 -9.74
N GLU A 24 4.29 16.62 -8.60
CA GLU A 24 4.60 15.19 -8.50
C GLU A 24 3.34 14.35 -8.69
N VAL A 25 2.24 14.75 -8.03
CA VAL A 25 0.92 14.14 -8.18
C VAL A 25 0.43 14.26 -9.63
N ALA A 26 0.60 15.43 -10.27
CA ALA A 26 0.21 15.63 -11.66
C ALA A 26 0.90 14.64 -12.62
N ARG A 27 2.17 14.32 -12.38
CA ARG A 27 2.90 13.30 -13.16
C ARG A 27 2.29 11.91 -12.98
N SER A 28 1.99 11.53 -11.74
CA SER A 28 1.35 10.25 -11.42
C SER A 28 -0.06 10.12 -12.01
N ILE A 29 -0.88 11.16 -11.92
CA ILE A 29 -2.20 11.21 -12.54
C ILE A 29 -2.09 10.96 -14.05
N ARG A 30 -1.15 11.61 -14.74
CA ARG A 30 -0.97 11.43 -16.19
C ARG A 30 -0.67 9.97 -16.54
N GLN A 31 0.15 9.29 -15.74
CA GLN A 31 0.46 7.88 -15.95
C GLN A 31 -0.79 7.00 -15.76
N VAL A 32 -1.54 7.19 -14.67
CA VAL A 32 -2.78 6.44 -14.41
C VAL A 32 -3.82 6.67 -15.50
N GLU A 33 -4.02 7.92 -15.93
CA GLU A 33 -4.97 8.28 -16.98
C GLU A 33 -4.58 7.67 -18.34
N ASP A 34 -3.31 7.74 -18.73
CA ASP A 34 -2.83 7.21 -20.02
C ASP A 34 -2.93 5.69 -20.09
N ARG A 35 -2.55 4.99 -19.01
CA ARG A 35 -2.53 3.52 -18.96
C ARG A 35 -3.90 2.90 -18.71
N PHE A 36 -4.77 3.59 -17.97
CA PHE A 36 -6.00 3.01 -17.44
C PHE A 36 -7.18 3.98 -17.43
N ASN A 37 -7.14 5.01 -16.58
CA ASN A 37 -8.38 5.64 -16.10
C ASN A 37 -9.12 6.45 -17.15
N LYS A 38 -8.47 6.94 -18.20
CA LYS A 38 -9.13 7.63 -19.32
C LYS A 38 -10.20 6.78 -20.00
N ARG A 39 -10.15 5.45 -19.86
CA ARG A 39 -11.17 4.52 -20.38
C ARG A 39 -12.25 4.20 -19.36
N TYR A 40 -11.98 4.33 -18.06
CA TYR A 40 -12.86 3.85 -17.00
C TYR A 40 -13.56 4.95 -16.21
N HIS A 41 -12.94 6.13 -16.08
CA HIS A 41 -13.47 7.32 -15.43
C HIS A 41 -13.82 7.10 -13.94
N TYR A 42 -12.99 6.34 -13.22
CA TYR A 42 -13.11 6.23 -11.77
C TYR A 42 -12.77 7.56 -11.09
N ASP A 43 -13.46 7.82 -9.99
CA ASP A 43 -13.29 9.00 -9.17
C ASP A 43 -11.95 8.98 -8.43
N TRP A 44 -11.49 10.14 -7.96
CA TRP A 44 -10.23 10.30 -7.25
C TRP A 44 -10.42 11.14 -5.98
N VAL A 45 -10.09 10.55 -4.83
CA VAL A 45 -10.11 11.20 -3.52
C VAL A 45 -8.70 11.66 -3.14
N PHE A 46 -8.57 12.95 -2.80
CA PHE A 46 -7.37 13.54 -2.24
C PHE A 46 -7.57 13.85 -0.75
N LEU A 47 -6.61 13.46 0.08
CA LEU A 47 -6.60 13.67 1.53
C LEU A 47 -5.34 14.43 1.92
N ASN A 48 -5.45 15.32 2.92
CA ASN A 48 -4.35 16.17 3.39
C ASN A 48 -4.58 16.60 4.84
N ASP A 49 -3.52 16.74 5.63
CA ASP A 49 -3.55 17.28 7.00
C ASP A 49 -3.88 18.79 7.02
N LYS A 50 -3.88 19.44 5.86
CA LYS A 50 -4.23 20.85 5.66
C LYS A 50 -5.26 21.01 4.54
N PRO A 51 -5.96 22.15 4.48
CA PRO A 51 -6.82 22.46 3.34
C PRO A 51 -6.03 22.47 2.03
N PHE A 52 -6.57 21.82 0.99
CA PHE A 52 -6.05 21.96 -0.37
C PHE A 52 -6.33 23.35 -0.93
N ASP A 53 -5.31 23.95 -1.54
CA ASP A 53 -5.41 25.24 -2.20
C ASP A 53 -6.05 25.14 -3.60
N ASP A 54 -6.31 26.30 -4.19
CA ASP A 54 -6.94 26.40 -5.51
C ASP A 54 -6.04 25.87 -6.63
N GLU A 55 -4.72 25.96 -6.50
CA GLU A 55 -3.79 25.47 -7.51
C GLU A 55 -3.86 23.94 -7.57
N PHE A 56 -3.76 23.28 -6.41
CA PHE A 56 -3.85 21.84 -6.30
C PHE A 56 -5.15 21.32 -6.90
N LYS A 57 -6.30 21.92 -6.52
CA LYS A 57 -7.62 21.52 -7.02
C LYS A 57 -7.76 21.73 -8.53
N LYS A 58 -7.35 22.89 -9.05
CA LYS A 58 -7.46 23.21 -10.49
C LYS A 58 -6.60 22.27 -11.33
N VAL A 59 -5.35 22.03 -10.92
CA VAL A 59 -4.42 21.16 -11.66
C VAL A 59 -4.97 19.73 -11.68
N THR A 60 -5.23 19.14 -10.51
CA THR A 60 -5.67 17.74 -10.43
C THR A 60 -7.03 17.50 -11.11
N SER A 61 -8.01 18.39 -10.93
CA SER A 61 -9.33 18.29 -11.59
C SER A 61 -9.25 18.44 -13.11
N SER A 62 -8.26 19.14 -13.65
CA SER A 62 -8.09 19.28 -15.10
C SER A 62 -7.48 18.05 -15.78
N LEU A 63 -6.84 17.17 -15.00
CA LEU A 63 -6.11 16.01 -15.50
C LEU A 63 -6.92 14.72 -15.41
N ILE A 64 -7.78 14.62 -14.39
CA ILE A 64 -8.52 13.40 -14.05
C ILE A 64 -9.82 13.35 -14.86
N SER A 65 -10.11 12.18 -15.43
CA SER A 65 -11.29 11.99 -16.28
C SER A 65 -12.56 11.59 -15.52
N GLY A 66 -12.44 11.13 -14.26
CA GLY A 66 -13.53 10.95 -13.30
C GLY A 66 -13.77 12.19 -12.42
N LYS A 67 -14.55 12.06 -11.34
CA LYS A 67 -14.76 13.17 -10.39
C LYS A 67 -13.64 13.24 -9.35
N THR A 68 -13.26 14.44 -8.96
CA THR A 68 -12.29 14.68 -7.90
C THR A 68 -12.98 15.08 -6.59
N HIS A 69 -12.45 14.58 -5.48
CA HIS A 69 -12.91 14.91 -4.14
C HIS A 69 -11.71 15.32 -3.28
N TYR A 70 -11.89 16.29 -2.38
CA TYR A 70 -10.81 16.86 -1.57
C TYR A 70 -11.25 16.89 -0.10
N GLY A 71 -10.59 16.11 0.74
CA GLY A 71 -10.86 16.01 2.17
C GLY A 71 -9.71 16.56 3.01
N ILE A 72 -10.05 17.24 4.09
CA ILE A 72 -9.12 17.56 5.17
C ILE A 72 -9.19 16.43 6.21
N ILE A 73 -8.03 15.98 6.66
CA ILE A 73 -7.93 14.95 7.69
C ILE A 73 -8.28 15.59 9.05
N PRO A 74 -9.22 15.00 9.82
CA PRO A 74 -9.52 15.46 11.17
C PRO A 74 -8.29 15.37 12.08
N GLU A 75 -8.16 16.30 13.03
CA GLU A 75 -7.01 16.40 13.92
C GLU A 75 -6.80 15.12 14.74
N GLU A 76 -7.88 14.45 15.16
CA GLU A 76 -7.85 13.18 15.88
C GLU A 76 -7.20 12.03 15.10
N HIS A 77 -7.20 12.11 13.77
CA HIS A 77 -6.57 11.13 12.88
C HIS A 77 -5.13 11.50 12.51
N TRP A 78 -4.69 12.72 12.82
CA TRP A 78 -3.35 13.27 12.50
C TRP A 78 -2.69 13.97 13.69
N SER A 79 -2.88 13.44 14.90
CA SER A 79 -2.25 13.94 16.13
C SER A 79 -1.64 12.81 16.96
N PHE A 80 -0.96 13.16 18.04
CA PHE A 80 -0.49 12.18 19.02
C PHE A 80 -1.67 11.78 19.91
N PRO A 81 -1.98 10.48 20.03
CA PRO A 81 -2.96 9.99 21.00
C PRO A 81 -2.56 10.31 22.45
N ASP A 82 -3.55 10.45 23.33
CA ASP A 82 -3.35 10.83 24.74
C ASP A 82 -2.44 9.85 25.52
N HIS A 83 -2.38 8.59 25.13
CA HIS A 83 -1.53 7.57 25.78
C HIS A 83 -0.06 7.64 25.35
N ILE A 84 0.31 8.52 24.42
CA ILE A 84 1.68 8.69 23.96
C ILE A 84 2.45 9.69 24.84
N ASP A 85 3.51 9.20 25.48
CA ASP A 85 4.53 9.99 26.15
C ASP A 85 5.37 10.73 25.09
N LEU A 86 5.14 12.04 24.99
CA LEU A 86 5.77 12.90 24.00
C LEU A 86 7.28 13.06 24.21
N ASP A 87 7.76 12.98 25.46
CA ASP A 87 9.19 13.08 25.77
C ASP A 87 9.91 11.80 25.35
N LYS A 88 9.30 10.63 25.62
CA LYS A 88 9.80 9.35 25.12
C LYS A 88 9.82 9.31 23.59
N ALA A 89 8.73 9.70 22.93
CA ALA A 89 8.66 9.74 21.47
C ALA A 89 9.70 10.70 20.88
N LYS A 90 9.95 11.84 21.54
CA LYS A 90 11.01 12.78 21.12
C LYS A 90 12.40 12.17 21.27
N ALA A 91 12.70 11.50 22.38
CA ALA A 91 13.99 10.85 22.60
C ALA A 91 14.29 9.78 21.54
N VAL A 92 13.28 8.99 21.14
CA VAL A 92 13.40 8.01 20.04
C VAL A 92 13.75 8.69 18.73
N ARG A 93 13.06 9.79 18.38
CA ARG A 93 13.35 10.54 17.15
C ARG A 93 14.79 11.06 17.14
N GLU A 94 15.26 11.60 18.26
CA GLU A 94 16.64 12.07 18.40
C GLU A 94 17.69 10.95 18.28
N ASP A 95 17.39 9.75 18.80
CA ASP A 95 18.25 8.57 18.64
C ASP A 95 18.28 8.06 17.19
N MET A 96 17.11 7.94 16.55
CA MET A 96 17.01 7.53 15.15
C MET A 96 17.69 8.53 14.19
N ALA A 97 17.63 9.83 14.51
CA ALA A 97 18.36 10.88 13.80
C ALA A 97 19.87 10.64 13.84
N LYS A 98 20.42 10.34 15.03
CA LYS A 98 21.85 10.05 15.23
C LYS A 98 22.30 8.81 14.45
N LYS A 99 21.42 7.80 14.35
CA LYS A 99 21.63 6.58 13.56
C LYS A 99 21.43 6.78 12.05
N LYS A 100 20.97 7.96 11.61
CA LYS A 100 20.68 8.29 10.21
C LYS A 100 19.64 7.35 9.56
N ILE A 101 18.68 6.89 10.36
CA ILE A 101 17.53 6.13 9.86
C ILE A 101 16.68 7.07 9.01
N ILE A 102 16.33 6.65 7.78
CA ILE A 102 15.50 7.46 6.86
C ILE A 102 14.18 7.85 7.55
N TYR A 103 13.81 9.13 7.51
CA TYR A 103 12.65 9.69 8.24
C TYR A 103 12.65 9.43 9.77
N GLY A 104 13.78 9.04 10.35
CA GLY A 104 13.91 8.66 11.76
C GLY A 104 13.50 9.78 12.73
N ASP A 105 13.70 11.04 12.35
CA ASP A 105 13.36 12.23 13.14
C ASP A 105 12.02 12.87 12.75
N SER A 106 11.35 12.37 11.71
CA SER A 106 10.15 12.98 11.15
C SER A 106 8.89 12.67 11.96
N ILE A 107 8.22 13.72 12.45
CA ILE A 107 6.92 13.62 13.11
C ILE A 107 5.82 13.36 12.09
N SER A 108 5.78 14.13 10.99
CA SER A 108 4.76 14.00 9.96
C SER A 108 4.78 12.63 9.27
N TYR A 109 5.96 12.02 9.10
CA TYR A 109 6.06 10.67 8.54
C TYR A 109 5.42 9.61 9.43
N ARG A 110 5.52 9.75 10.76
CA ARG A 110 4.88 8.84 11.71
C ARG A 110 3.36 8.99 11.74
N HIS A 111 2.87 10.24 11.69
CA HIS A 111 1.44 10.48 11.52
C HIS A 111 0.94 9.91 10.19
N MET A 112 1.69 10.06 9.10
CA MET A 112 1.37 9.45 7.81
C MET A 112 1.26 7.92 7.93
N CYS A 113 2.27 7.24 8.48
CA CYS A 113 2.22 5.78 8.63
C CYS A 113 1.06 5.33 9.51
N ARG A 114 0.76 6.03 10.61
CA ARG A 114 -0.42 5.75 11.45
C ARG A 114 -1.73 6.00 10.70
N PHE A 115 -1.81 7.09 9.93
CA PHE A 115 -2.99 7.48 9.15
C PHE A 115 -3.31 6.44 8.06
N GLU A 116 -2.31 6.04 7.29
CA GLU A 116 -2.46 4.99 6.27
C GLU A 116 -2.79 3.65 6.93
N SER A 117 -2.23 3.34 8.09
CA SER A 117 -2.55 2.10 8.82
C SER A 117 -3.99 2.04 9.33
N GLY A 118 -4.55 3.16 9.81
CA GLY A 118 -5.75 3.13 10.65
C GLY A 118 -6.93 3.97 10.20
N PHE A 119 -6.73 4.97 9.34
CA PHE A 119 -7.69 6.09 9.24
C PHE A 119 -8.09 6.49 7.83
N PHE A 120 -7.27 6.30 6.79
CA PHE A 120 -7.64 6.76 5.44
C PHE A 120 -8.98 6.15 4.98
N TYR A 121 -9.19 4.86 5.24
CA TYR A 121 -10.41 4.13 4.86
C TYR A 121 -11.64 4.49 5.72
N ARG A 122 -11.45 5.26 6.81
CA ARG A 122 -12.49 5.77 7.71
C ARG A 122 -12.90 7.21 7.40
N GLN A 123 -12.22 7.91 6.48
CA GLN A 123 -12.57 9.28 6.13
C GLN A 123 -13.95 9.35 5.47
N GLU A 124 -14.70 10.43 5.72
CA GLU A 124 -16.07 10.63 5.23
C GLU A 124 -16.19 10.39 3.72
N LEU A 125 -15.26 10.92 2.93
CA LEU A 125 -15.24 10.74 1.48
C LEU A 125 -15.05 9.27 1.07
N MET A 126 -14.25 8.52 1.84
CA MET A 126 -13.94 7.12 1.56
C MET A 126 -15.10 6.18 1.91
N LEU A 127 -16.02 6.58 2.81
CA LEU A 127 -17.19 5.77 3.19
C LEU A 127 -18.14 5.48 2.02
N ASN A 128 -18.05 6.25 0.94
CA ASN A 128 -18.86 6.04 -0.26
C ASN A 128 -18.38 4.87 -1.13
N TYR A 129 -17.18 4.33 -0.89
CA TYR A 129 -16.53 3.35 -1.76
C TYR A 129 -16.31 1.99 -1.08
N ASP A 130 -16.30 0.94 -1.91
CA ASP A 130 -16.00 -0.44 -1.51
C ASP A 130 -14.53 -0.83 -1.79
N TYR A 131 -13.92 -0.23 -2.82
CA TYR A 131 -12.53 -0.47 -3.20
C TYR A 131 -11.74 0.82 -3.33
N TYR A 132 -10.44 0.74 -3.08
CA TYR A 132 -9.50 1.84 -3.29
C TYR A 132 -8.32 1.39 -4.14
N TRP A 133 -7.73 2.35 -4.86
CA TRP A 133 -6.40 2.22 -5.45
C TRP A 133 -5.52 3.36 -4.92
N ARG A 134 -4.54 3.04 -4.08
CA ARG A 134 -3.59 4.02 -3.56
C ARG A 134 -2.61 4.46 -4.66
N VAL A 135 -2.50 5.76 -4.85
CA VAL A 135 -1.57 6.37 -5.79
C VAL A 135 -0.78 7.47 -5.08
N GLU A 136 0.52 7.24 -4.91
CA GLU A 136 1.46 8.23 -4.37
C GLU A 136 1.93 9.24 -5.43
N PRO A 137 2.47 10.40 -5.02
CA PRO A 137 3.22 11.27 -5.91
C PRO A 137 4.46 10.55 -6.50
N SER A 138 4.92 11.01 -7.67
CA SER A 138 6.17 10.55 -8.31
C SER A 138 6.20 9.07 -8.75
N VAL A 139 5.05 8.41 -8.88
CA VAL A 139 4.97 7.05 -9.44
C VAL A 139 4.96 7.03 -10.97
N GLU A 140 5.39 5.91 -11.56
CA GLU A 140 5.26 5.64 -13.00
C GLU A 140 4.53 4.32 -13.27
N TYR A 141 3.72 4.28 -14.33
CA TYR A 141 3.03 3.08 -14.82
C TYR A 141 3.53 2.76 -16.22
N PHE A 142 4.22 1.62 -16.36
CA PHE A 142 4.97 1.36 -17.59
C PHE A 142 4.16 0.70 -18.70
N CYS A 143 3.10 -0.01 -18.35
CA CYS A 143 2.30 -0.82 -19.26
C CYS A 143 0.86 -0.32 -19.29
N ASP A 144 0.16 -0.60 -20.39
CA ASP A 144 -1.27 -0.35 -20.48
C ASP A 144 -2.07 -1.42 -19.76
N ILE A 145 -3.18 -1.02 -19.13
CA ILE A 145 -3.98 -1.89 -18.27
C ILE A 145 -5.33 -2.13 -18.93
N HIS A 146 -5.45 -3.20 -19.73
CA HIS A 146 -6.56 -3.33 -20.66
C HIS A 146 -7.91 -3.76 -20.05
N TYR A 147 -7.92 -4.15 -18.78
CA TYR A 147 -9.10 -4.56 -18.02
C TYR A 147 -9.32 -3.62 -16.82
N ASP A 148 -10.35 -3.89 -16.03
CA ASP A 148 -10.69 -3.16 -14.81
C ASP A 148 -10.16 -3.89 -13.57
N PRO A 149 -9.08 -3.40 -12.92
CA PRO A 149 -8.52 -4.06 -11.73
C PRO A 149 -9.49 -4.13 -10.56
N PHE A 150 -10.36 -3.13 -10.37
CA PHE A 150 -11.37 -3.19 -9.30
C PHE A 150 -12.37 -4.32 -9.55
N ARG A 151 -12.82 -4.46 -10.80
CA ARG A 151 -13.71 -5.55 -11.18
C ARG A 151 -13.02 -6.91 -11.04
N PHE A 152 -11.76 -7.02 -11.46
CA PHE A 152 -10.96 -8.23 -11.27
C PHE A 152 -10.90 -8.63 -9.79
N MET A 153 -10.59 -7.67 -8.91
CA MET A 153 -10.52 -7.91 -7.46
C MET A 153 -11.85 -8.41 -6.93
N HIS A 154 -12.97 -7.82 -7.35
CA HIS A 154 -14.30 -8.23 -6.93
C HIS A 154 -14.68 -9.63 -7.43
N GLU A 155 -14.60 -9.87 -8.74
CA GLU A 155 -15.05 -11.12 -9.38
C GLU A 155 -14.21 -12.33 -8.98
N ASN A 156 -12.95 -12.11 -8.59
CA ASN A 156 -12.03 -13.17 -8.15
C ASN A 156 -11.87 -13.24 -6.62
N ASN A 157 -12.78 -12.61 -5.87
CA ASN A 157 -12.78 -12.55 -4.40
C ASN A 157 -11.42 -12.13 -3.79
N LYS A 158 -10.70 -11.20 -4.42
CA LYS A 158 -9.48 -10.64 -3.88
C LYS A 158 -9.79 -9.45 -2.96
N LYS A 159 -9.03 -9.31 -1.88
CA LYS A 159 -9.22 -8.28 -0.86
C LYS A 159 -8.03 -7.34 -0.75
N TYR A 160 -6.83 -7.81 -1.08
CA TYR A 160 -5.60 -7.02 -1.03
C TYR A 160 -4.71 -7.37 -2.20
N SER A 161 -3.96 -6.40 -2.72
CA SER A 161 -3.04 -6.63 -3.83
C SER A 161 -1.81 -5.77 -3.77
N PHE A 162 -0.78 -6.19 -4.49
CA PHE A 162 0.50 -5.51 -4.57
C PHE A 162 1.19 -5.74 -5.93
N VAL A 163 2.17 -4.89 -6.23
CA VAL A 163 3.10 -5.04 -7.38
C VAL A 163 4.56 -5.18 -6.94
N LEU A 164 4.88 -4.84 -5.69
CA LEU A 164 6.23 -4.92 -5.13
C LEU A 164 6.19 -5.46 -3.70
N SER A 165 7.20 -6.23 -3.32
CA SER A 165 7.38 -6.71 -1.95
C SER A 165 8.87 -6.76 -1.59
N LEU A 166 9.22 -6.43 -0.35
CA LEU A 166 10.60 -6.31 0.09
C LEU A 166 10.74 -6.58 1.59
N TYR A 167 11.99 -6.65 2.05
CA TYR A 167 12.30 -6.69 3.48
C TYR A 167 12.25 -5.28 4.09
N GLU A 168 11.63 -5.14 5.25
CA GLU A 168 11.71 -3.92 6.06
C GLU A 168 13.06 -3.80 6.79
N TYR A 169 13.46 -2.57 7.09
CA TYR A 169 14.57 -2.27 7.98
C TYR A 169 14.23 -2.61 9.42
N ALA A 170 14.89 -3.63 9.98
CA ALA A 170 14.63 -4.14 11.33
C ALA A 170 14.65 -3.06 12.43
N GLU A 171 15.50 -2.04 12.28
CA GLU A 171 15.64 -0.93 13.26
C GLU A 171 14.37 -0.07 13.40
N THR A 172 13.42 -0.21 12.49
CA THR A 172 12.22 0.63 12.40
C THR A 172 11.00 -0.03 13.03
N ILE A 173 11.08 -1.35 13.23
CA ILE A 173 10.02 -2.24 13.72
C ILE A 173 10.52 -3.26 14.77
N PRO A 174 11.45 -2.94 15.70
CA PRO A 174 12.00 -3.94 16.62
C PRO A 174 10.95 -4.67 17.47
N THR A 175 9.80 -4.06 17.81
CA THR A 175 8.75 -4.71 18.62
C THR A 175 7.45 -5.00 17.87
N LEU A 176 7.35 -4.67 16.57
CA LEU A 176 6.11 -4.86 15.79
C LEU A 176 5.61 -6.32 15.82
N TRP A 177 6.52 -7.29 15.72
CA TRP A 177 6.12 -8.70 15.76
C TRP A 177 5.72 -9.17 17.16
N ASP A 178 6.26 -8.57 18.22
CA ASP A 178 5.84 -8.91 19.58
C ASP A 178 4.42 -8.40 19.86
N SER A 179 4.08 -7.20 19.39
CA SER A 179 2.71 -6.67 19.37
C SER A 179 1.78 -7.50 18.50
N THR A 180 2.27 -7.99 17.35
CA THR A 180 1.50 -8.92 16.50
C THR A 180 1.21 -10.24 17.22
N LYS A 181 2.21 -10.85 17.87
CA LYS A 181 2.01 -12.07 18.67
C LYS A 181 1.08 -11.83 19.86
N LYS A 182 1.10 -10.62 20.46
CA LYS A 182 0.13 -10.22 21.48
C LYS A 182 -1.29 -10.24 20.91
N PHE A 183 -1.51 -9.57 19.78
CA PHE A 183 -2.81 -9.61 19.09
C PHE A 183 -3.25 -11.06 18.78
N MET A 184 -2.38 -11.90 18.22
CA MET A 184 -2.72 -13.29 17.91
C MET A 184 -3.13 -14.11 19.14
N ARG A 185 -2.59 -13.82 20.32
CA ARG A 185 -2.98 -14.48 21.59
C ARG A 185 -4.29 -13.94 22.14
N GLU A 186 -4.53 -12.63 22.01
CA GLU A 186 -5.73 -11.96 22.51
C GLU A 186 -6.95 -12.19 21.60
N HIS A 187 -6.70 -12.38 20.30
CA HIS A 187 -7.71 -12.52 19.24
C HIS A 187 -7.44 -13.73 18.32
N PRO A 188 -7.36 -14.97 18.85
CA PRO A 188 -7.15 -16.15 18.01
C PRO A 188 -8.29 -16.36 17.01
N GLU A 189 -9.49 -15.85 17.28
CA GLU A 189 -10.66 -15.93 16.39
C GLU A 189 -10.49 -15.18 15.07
N HIS A 190 -9.57 -14.22 15.00
CA HIS A 190 -9.31 -13.43 13.79
C HIS A 190 -8.23 -14.04 12.89
N ILE A 191 -7.49 -15.05 13.39
CA ILE A 191 -6.40 -15.66 12.63
C ILE A 191 -6.99 -16.69 11.67
N VAL A 192 -6.94 -16.37 10.38
CA VAL A 192 -7.58 -17.18 9.33
C VAL A 192 -6.76 -18.44 9.05
N GLU A 193 -7.44 -19.57 8.88
CA GLU A 193 -6.81 -20.80 8.36
C GLU A 193 -6.38 -20.63 6.90
N ASP A 194 -5.25 -21.23 6.52
CA ASP A 194 -4.63 -21.07 5.18
C ASP A 194 -4.28 -19.62 4.82
N ASN A 195 -3.87 -18.85 5.84
CA ASN A 195 -3.32 -17.50 5.67
C ASN A 195 -1.89 -17.50 5.11
N SER A 196 -1.29 -16.32 5.01
CA SER A 196 0.07 -16.14 4.47
C SER A 196 1.17 -16.10 5.56
N MET A 197 1.02 -16.81 6.68
CA MET A 197 2.05 -16.85 7.75
C MET A 197 3.45 -17.18 7.21
N LYS A 198 3.57 -18.10 6.24
CA LYS A 198 4.87 -18.47 5.63
C LYS A 198 5.50 -17.37 4.78
N PHE A 199 4.71 -16.37 4.37
CA PHE A 199 5.25 -15.15 3.77
C PHE A 199 5.92 -14.28 4.86
N LEU A 200 5.32 -14.20 6.04
CA LEU A 200 5.77 -13.36 7.16
C LEU A 200 6.87 -14.02 8.01
N SER A 201 6.91 -15.34 8.10
CA SER A 201 7.77 -16.05 9.05
C SER A 201 8.31 -17.36 8.47
N ASP A 202 9.59 -17.64 8.73
CA ASP A 202 10.28 -18.87 8.35
C ASP A 202 10.13 -19.99 9.39
N ASP A 203 9.69 -19.65 10.60
CA ASP A 203 9.66 -20.53 11.77
C ASP A 203 8.25 -20.70 12.37
N GLY A 204 7.22 -20.53 11.53
CA GLY A 204 5.82 -20.77 11.91
C GLY A 204 5.21 -19.69 12.80
N GLY A 205 5.81 -18.50 12.84
CA GLY A 205 5.32 -17.34 13.56
C GLY A 205 6.13 -16.96 14.80
N GLU A 206 7.20 -17.69 15.12
CA GLU A 206 8.06 -17.36 16.26
C GLU A 206 8.79 -16.03 16.04
N THR A 207 9.32 -15.82 14.82
CA THR A 207 9.98 -14.58 14.40
C THR A 207 9.45 -14.03 13.08
N TYR A 208 9.54 -12.70 12.92
CA TYR A 208 9.22 -12.01 11.67
C TYR A 208 10.43 -11.97 10.75
N ASN A 209 10.28 -12.48 9.53
CA ASN A 209 11.32 -12.42 8.52
C ASN A 209 11.48 -11.01 7.91
N LYS A 210 10.52 -10.10 8.16
CA LYS A 210 10.43 -8.70 7.71
C LYS A 210 9.88 -8.48 6.30
N CYS A 211 9.42 -9.52 5.62
CA CYS A 211 8.79 -9.40 4.31
C CYS A 211 7.44 -8.68 4.40
N HIS A 212 7.27 -7.69 3.54
CA HIS A 212 6.02 -6.95 3.40
C HIS A 212 5.75 -6.59 1.95
N PHE A 213 4.48 -6.37 1.63
CA PHE A 213 3.99 -5.76 0.40
C PHE A 213 4.18 -4.24 0.48
N TRP A 214 4.61 -3.62 -0.62
CA TRP A 214 4.97 -2.20 -0.61
C TRP A 214 3.74 -1.32 -0.88
N SER A 215 3.21 -0.71 0.19
CA SER A 215 1.88 -0.10 0.23
C SER A 215 1.69 1.17 -0.64
N ASN A 216 2.73 1.75 -1.22
CA ASN A 216 2.54 2.89 -2.14
C ASN A 216 1.75 2.52 -3.41
N PHE A 217 1.72 1.23 -3.76
CA PHE A 217 0.74 0.66 -4.65
C PHE A 217 -0.12 -0.34 -3.87
N GLU A 218 -1.43 -0.09 -3.83
CA GLU A 218 -2.40 -1.04 -3.31
C GLU A 218 -3.70 -0.89 -4.10
N VAL A 219 -4.26 -2.00 -4.57
CA VAL A 219 -5.69 -2.09 -4.88
C VAL A 219 -6.32 -3.00 -3.84
N GLY A 220 -7.27 -2.49 -3.08
CA GLY A 220 -7.76 -3.18 -1.89
C GLY A 220 -9.23 -2.97 -1.59
N SER A 221 -9.79 -3.87 -0.78
CA SER A 221 -11.16 -3.84 -0.26
C SER A 221 -11.22 -2.98 0.99
N LEU A 222 -11.95 -1.87 0.92
CA LEU A 222 -12.23 -1.02 2.09
C LEU A 222 -13.10 -1.77 3.11
N ASN A 223 -13.93 -2.70 2.66
CA ASN A 223 -14.74 -3.54 3.55
C ASN A 223 -13.88 -4.47 4.43
N TRP A 224 -12.73 -4.90 3.93
CA TRP A 224 -11.78 -5.68 4.75
C TRP A 224 -11.08 -4.78 5.79
N LEU A 225 -10.60 -3.60 5.39
CA LEU A 225 -9.98 -2.64 6.32
C LEU A 225 -10.97 -2.13 7.40
N ARG A 226 -12.27 -2.10 7.10
CA ARG A 226 -13.35 -1.77 8.04
C ARG A 226 -13.84 -2.96 8.87
N SER A 227 -13.31 -4.17 8.65
CA SER A 227 -13.71 -5.36 9.39
C SER A 227 -13.30 -5.27 10.86
N LYS A 228 -14.02 -5.99 11.72
CA LYS A 228 -13.67 -6.08 13.14
C LYS A 228 -12.24 -6.62 13.34
N ALA A 229 -11.84 -7.62 12.56
CA ALA A 229 -10.51 -8.21 12.65
C ALA A 229 -9.39 -7.19 12.40
N TYR A 230 -9.51 -6.38 11.34
CA TYR A 230 -8.54 -5.33 11.05
C TYR A 230 -8.61 -4.20 12.09
N GLY A 231 -9.81 -3.81 12.51
CA GLY A 231 -10.02 -2.81 13.56
C GLY A 231 -9.31 -3.18 14.87
N ASP A 232 -9.57 -4.39 15.38
CA ASP A 232 -8.93 -4.90 16.60
C ASP A 232 -7.39 -4.97 16.44
N PHE A 233 -6.91 -5.42 15.28
CA PHE A 233 -5.46 -5.47 14.99
C PHE A 233 -4.81 -4.09 15.05
N PHE A 234 -5.37 -3.10 14.33
CA PHE A 234 -4.88 -1.74 14.35
C PHE A 234 -4.93 -1.14 15.76
N GLU A 235 -6.01 -1.37 16.51
CA GLU A 235 -6.17 -0.87 17.88
C GLU A 235 -5.11 -1.45 18.83
N THR A 236 -4.80 -2.76 18.74
CA THR A 236 -3.69 -3.35 19.50
C THR A 236 -2.37 -2.62 19.22
N LEU A 237 -2.05 -2.41 17.95
CA LEU A 237 -0.80 -1.74 17.55
C LEU A 237 -0.76 -0.27 17.97
N ASP A 238 -1.88 0.44 17.82
CA ASP A 238 -1.96 1.86 18.16
C ASP A 238 -1.80 2.08 19.67
N GLN A 239 -2.37 1.20 20.49
CA GLN A 239 -2.20 1.22 21.96
C GLN A 239 -0.77 0.92 22.40
N ASP A 240 -0.06 0.03 21.70
CA ASP A 240 1.34 -0.27 21.99
C ASP A 240 2.28 0.91 21.60
N GLY A 241 1.82 1.83 20.75
CA GLY A 241 2.46 3.13 20.49
C GLY A 241 3.68 3.08 19.56
N GLY A 242 3.94 1.94 18.91
CA GLY A 242 5.12 1.74 18.05
C GLY A 242 5.21 2.66 16.84
N PHE A 243 4.10 3.25 16.37
CA PHE A 243 4.13 4.33 15.38
C PHE A 243 4.97 5.53 15.85
N PHE A 244 5.03 5.79 17.17
CA PHE A 244 5.71 6.96 17.75
C PHE A 244 6.93 6.61 18.60
N TYR A 245 6.94 5.45 19.26
CA TYR A 245 8.08 4.93 20.01
C TYR A 245 9.07 4.16 19.14
N GLU A 246 8.71 3.88 17.89
CA GLU A 246 9.60 3.35 16.85
C GLU A 246 9.34 4.14 15.55
N ARG A 247 9.20 3.45 14.41
CA ARG A 247 8.83 4.05 13.12
C ARG A 247 8.06 3.04 12.26
N TRP A 248 7.05 2.40 12.87
CA TRP A 248 6.21 1.41 12.18
C TRP A 248 5.58 2.01 10.93
N GLY A 249 5.92 1.45 9.77
CA GLY A 249 5.33 1.81 8.50
C GLY A 249 3.97 1.14 8.31
N ASP A 250 3.08 1.77 7.55
CA ASP A 250 1.82 1.18 7.11
C ASP A 250 2.05 -0.07 6.23
N ALA A 251 3.11 -0.11 5.44
CA ALA A 251 3.43 -1.24 4.58
C ALA A 251 3.59 -2.58 5.35
N PRO A 252 4.47 -2.69 6.38
CA PRO A 252 4.52 -3.91 7.20
C PRO A 252 3.25 -4.13 8.01
N VAL A 253 2.53 -3.09 8.45
CA VAL A 253 1.26 -3.24 9.19
C VAL A 253 0.18 -3.88 8.30
N HIS A 254 -0.08 -3.34 7.11
CA HIS A 254 -1.02 -3.88 6.13
C HIS A 254 -0.64 -5.30 5.73
N SER A 255 0.65 -5.57 5.55
CA SER A 255 1.14 -6.88 5.13
C SER A 255 0.97 -7.95 6.20
N ILE A 256 1.23 -7.63 7.46
CA ILE A 256 0.99 -8.53 8.58
C ILE A 256 -0.52 -8.78 8.70
N ALA A 257 -1.35 -7.74 8.64
CA ALA A 257 -2.80 -7.88 8.67
C ALA A 257 -3.29 -8.77 7.52
N ALA A 258 -2.90 -8.51 6.27
CA ALA A 258 -3.28 -9.31 5.12
C ALA A 258 -2.77 -10.75 5.24
N GLY A 259 -1.56 -10.94 5.77
CA GLY A 259 -0.97 -12.26 5.93
C GLY A 259 -1.54 -13.11 7.06
N LEU A 260 -2.30 -12.52 7.99
CA LEU A 260 -2.91 -13.23 9.12
C LEU A 260 -4.44 -13.29 9.05
N LEU A 261 -5.08 -12.22 8.57
CA LEU A 261 -6.53 -11.98 8.63
C LEU A 261 -7.26 -12.31 7.33
N LEU A 262 -6.53 -12.68 6.28
CA LEU A 262 -7.07 -13.12 5.00
C LEU A 262 -6.57 -14.53 4.68
N LYS A 263 -7.33 -15.25 3.86
CA LYS A 263 -6.78 -16.43 3.20
C LYS A 263 -5.73 -15.99 2.20
N LYS A 264 -4.69 -16.80 2.00
CA LYS A 264 -3.60 -16.47 1.05
C LYS A 264 -4.11 -16.24 -0.38
N ASP A 265 -5.20 -16.90 -0.78
CA ASP A 265 -5.82 -16.74 -2.10
C ASP A 265 -6.66 -15.47 -2.24
N GLU A 266 -6.91 -14.72 -1.16
CA GLU A 266 -7.54 -13.39 -1.20
C GLU A 266 -6.51 -12.26 -1.43
N VAL A 267 -5.21 -12.58 -1.39
CA VAL A 267 -4.11 -11.68 -1.74
C VAL A 267 -3.74 -11.89 -3.21
N HIS A 268 -3.41 -10.81 -3.93
CA HIS A 268 -3.08 -10.87 -5.35
C HIS A 268 -1.81 -10.08 -5.71
N PHE A 269 -0.98 -10.67 -6.57
CA PHE A 269 0.16 -10.00 -7.19
C PHE A 269 -0.19 -9.63 -8.63
N PHE A 270 -0.20 -8.33 -8.94
CA PHE A 270 -0.41 -7.83 -10.29
C PHE A 270 0.89 -7.84 -11.09
N ASN A 271 1.18 -8.96 -11.78
CA ASN A 271 2.38 -9.10 -12.61
C ASN A 271 2.38 -8.20 -13.87
N ASP A 272 1.20 -7.74 -14.28
CA ASP A 272 0.94 -7.01 -15.51
C ASP A 272 0.81 -5.49 -15.31
N ILE A 273 0.69 -5.02 -14.06
CA ILE A 273 0.67 -3.60 -13.73
C ILE A 273 2.09 -3.15 -13.39
N ALA A 274 2.92 -2.96 -14.43
CA ALA A 274 4.28 -2.50 -14.27
C ALA A 274 4.36 -1.11 -13.64
N TYR A 275 5.22 -0.97 -12.64
CA TYR A 275 5.17 0.14 -11.71
C TYR A 275 6.56 0.56 -11.23
N TYR A 276 6.74 1.85 -10.99
CA TYR A 276 7.90 2.40 -10.31
C TYR A 276 7.49 3.35 -9.21
N HIS A 277 8.14 3.19 -8.07
CA HIS A 277 8.28 4.21 -7.05
C HIS A 277 9.72 4.12 -6.54
N VAL A 278 10.35 5.26 -6.27
CA VAL A 278 11.78 5.29 -5.95
C VAL A 278 12.12 4.38 -4.76
N PRO A 279 13.13 3.49 -4.86
CA PRO A 279 14.02 3.24 -6.00
C PRO A 279 13.65 2.00 -6.84
N PHE A 280 12.55 1.32 -6.56
CA PHE A 280 12.26 -0.01 -7.09
C PHE A 280 11.35 0.02 -8.32
N THR A 281 11.63 -0.87 -9.27
CA THR A 281 10.84 -1.07 -10.47
C THR A 281 10.27 -2.48 -10.45
N HIS A 282 8.95 -2.60 -10.61
CA HIS A 282 8.30 -3.83 -11.06
C HIS A 282 8.11 -3.76 -12.58
N CYS A 283 8.62 -4.74 -13.29
CA CYS A 283 8.52 -4.83 -14.75
C CYS A 283 8.30 -6.29 -15.18
N PRO A 284 7.19 -6.61 -15.88
CA PRO A 284 6.90 -7.98 -16.30
C PRO A 284 8.09 -8.63 -17.01
N THR A 285 8.44 -9.84 -16.61
CA THR A 285 9.64 -10.52 -17.14
C THR A 285 9.46 -10.94 -18.60
N GLY A 286 8.30 -11.51 -18.94
CA GLY A 286 7.98 -12.04 -20.26
C GLY A 286 8.01 -10.97 -21.35
N GLU A 287 8.75 -11.23 -22.43
CA GLU A 287 8.82 -10.31 -23.57
C GLU A 287 7.47 -10.16 -24.27
N GLU A 288 6.72 -11.25 -24.44
CA GLU A 288 5.39 -11.26 -25.05
C GLU A 288 4.43 -10.34 -24.28
N THR A 289 4.29 -10.56 -22.97
CA THR A 289 3.48 -9.70 -22.08
C THR A 289 3.89 -8.23 -22.20
N ARG A 290 5.20 -7.93 -22.23
CA ARG A 290 5.67 -6.54 -22.38
C ARG A 290 5.31 -5.93 -23.72
N GLN A 291 5.35 -6.71 -24.81
CA GLN A 291 4.96 -6.23 -26.14
C GLN A 291 3.44 -6.02 -26.23
N GLU A 292 2.65 -6.97 -25.74
CA GLU A 292 1.19 -6.91 -25.74
C GLU A 292 0.66 -5.71 -24.94
N LEU A 293 1.21 -5.47 -23.75
CA LEU A 293 0.83 -4.36 -22.88
C LEU A 293 1.58 -3.07 -23.17
N ARG A 294 2.35 -3.03 -24.27
CA ARG A 294 3.11 -1.85 -24.75
C ARG A 294 3.98 -1.22 -23.65
N CYS A 295 4.62 -2.07 -22.85
CA CYS A 295 5.42 -1.68 -21.70
C CYS A 295 6.67 -0.91 -22.11
N HIS A 296 7.01 0.14 -21.35
CA HIS A 296 8.23 0.93 -21.57
C HIS A 296 9.28 0.82 -20.44
N CYS A 297 9.11 -0.12 -19.50
CA CYS A 297 10.11 -0.42 -18.48
C CYS A 297 11.30 -1.18 -19.05
N ASN A 298 12.48 -0.97 -18.45
CA ASN A 298 13.65 -1.79 -18.71
C ASN A 298 13.61 -3.06 -17.84
N PRO A 299 13.44 -4.28 -18.41
CA PRO A 299 13.36 -5.51 -17.62
C PRO A 299 14.63 -5.82 -16.84
N LYS A 300 15.78 -5.21 -17.17
CA LYS A 300 17.01 -5.36 -16.37
C LYS A 300 16.94 -4.66 -15.02
N ASN A 301 16.01 -3.71 -14.86
CA ASN A 301 15.78 -2.99 -13.62
C ASN A 301 14.73 -3.68 -12.73
N ASN A 302 14.16 -4.81 -13.15
CA ASN A 302 13.11 -5.48 -12.39
C ASN A 302 13.63 -5.93 -11.01
N PHE A 303 12.93 -5.51 -9.96
CA PHE A 303 13.31 -5.76 -8.57
C PHE A 303 12.77 -7.09 -8.04
N ASP A 304 11.65 -7.59 -8.58
CA ASP A 304 10.88 -8.70 -8.02
C ASP A 304 11.69 -9.95 -7.66
N TRP A 305 12.71 -10.27 -8.45
CA TRP A 305 13.47 -11.52 -8.33
C TRP A 305 14.82 -11.33 -7.64
N LYS A 306 15.13 -10.12 -7.19
CA LYS A 306 16.37 -9.82 -6.45
C LYS A 306 16.32 -10.34 -5.03
N GLY A 307 17.48 -10.63 -4.44
CA GLY A 307 17.56 -11.18 -3.07
C GLY A 307 16.94 -10.33 -1.96
N TYR A 308 16.75 -9.02 -2.17
CA TYR A 308 16.08 -8.12 -1.22
C TYR A 308 14.57 -7.96 -1.47
N SER A 309 14.04 -8.61 -2.50
CA SER A 309 12.61 -8.71 -2.76
C SER A 309 12.02 -9.92 -2.04
N CYS A 310 10.73 -9.85 -1.72
CA CYS A 310 9.96 -10.96 -1.16
C CYS A 310 9.02 -11.62 -2.19
N THR A 311 9.06 -11.20 -3.46
CA THR A 311 8.10 -11.69 -4.48
C THR A 311 8.28 -13.19 -4.74
N SER A 312 9.52 -13.68 -4.82
CA SER A 312 9.80 -15.13 -4.92
C SER A 312 9.12 -15.94 -3.82
N ARG A 313 9.14 -15.43 -2.58
CA ARG A 313 8.51 -16.09 -1.43
C ARG A 313 6.99 -16.14 -1.56
N TYR A 314 6.37 -15.09 -2.07
CA TYR A 314 4.93 -15.09 -2.35
C TYR A 314 4.55 -16.17 -3.38
N PHE A 315 5.34 -16.33 -4.44
CA PHE A 315 5.12 -17.39 -5.44
C PHE A 315 5.31 -18.79 -4.85
N ASP A 316 6.38 -19.00 -4.08
CA ASP A 316 6.68 -20.28 -3.46
C ASP A 316 5.60 -20.70 -2.43
N LEU A 317 5.10 -19.76 -1.63
CA LEU A 317 4.00 -19.98 -0.70
C LEU A 317 2.73 -20.48 -1.41
N ASN A 318 2.41 -19.88 -2.55
CA ASN A 318 1.16 -20.13 -3.26
C ASN A 318 1.28 -21.23 -4.31
N ASN A 319 2.44 -21.89 -4.44
CA ASN A 319 2.76 -22.85 -5.51
C ASN A 319 2.46 -22.27 -6.91
N LEU A 320 2.81 -21.00 -7.11
CA LEU A 320 2.66 -20.33 -8.40
C LEU A 320 3.92 -20.51 -9.23
N ASP A 321 3.74 -20.75 -10.53
CA ASP A 321 4.85 -20.73 -11.48
C ASP A 321 5.38 -19.30 -11.60
N LYS A 322 6.70 -19.14 -11.39
CA LYS A 322 7.36 -17.85 -11.61
C LYS A 322 7.40 -17.54 -13.12
N PRO A 323 7.28 -16.27 -13.54
CA PRO A 323 7.22 -15.91 -14.96
C PRO A 323 8.47 -16.31 -15.74
N ASP A 324 8.30 -16.70 -17.00
CA ASP A 324 9.40 -17.10 -17.89
C ASP A 324 10.55 -16.08 -17.89
N GLY A 325 11.76 -16.56 -17.62
CA GLY A 325 12.99 -15.76 -17.64
C GLY A 325 13.34 -15.09 -16.32
N TRP A 326 12.58 -15.32 -15.24
CA TRP A 326 12.85 -14.75 -13.91
C TRP A 326 14.25 -15.13 -13.40
N GLU A 327 14.76 -16.31 -13.76
CA GLU A 327 16.09 -16.79 -13.34
C GLU A 327 17.21 -15.85 -13.78
N LYS A 328 17.03 -15.18 -14.93
CA LYS A 328 17.99 -14.21 -15.49
C LYS A 328 17.93 -12.86 -14.80
N GLN A 329 16.95 -12.64 -13.91
CA GLN A 329 16.73 -11.41 -13.16
C GLN A 329 17.09 -11.54 -11.68
N THR A 330 17.65 -12.67 -11.25
CA THR A 330 18.09 -12.88 -9.86
C THR A 330 19.26 -11.99 -9.42
#